data_AF-A0A4X1SV86-F1
#
_entry.id   AF-A0A4X1SV86-F1
#
_cell.length_a   1.000
_cell.length_b   1.000
_cell.length_c   1.000
_cell.angle_alpha   90.00
_cell.angle_beta   90.00
_cell.angle_gamma   90.00
#
_symmetry.space_group_name_H-M   'P 1'
#
loop_
_entity.id
_entity.type
_entity.pdbx_description
1 polymer ?
#
loop_
_entity_poly.entity_id
_entity_poly.type
_entity_poly.pdbx_seq_one_letter_code
_entity_poly.pdbx_strand_id
1 'polypeptide(L)'
;MPVDQLRDLCKMEAELQAPAQPQTLAEALPFGSEEEAETPSTPSPSSSSVPPPSSVEAEASLWDIRRVMMADLVGYLLLKYRAKEPITKAEMLGVVPRDAQDQFPDVFCRASACMLLAFGLDLKEVDPGEHTYALVPTLGLTWDGVLSDDELSLPKTGLLVVVLVVIFLQGDCSLEEEIWRALGRMGVCAGKVHYIYGEPRALLTQVWVQEGYLEYRQVPHSDPARYEFLWGPRAHAETSKVKILEHLLRVNGRVPRSCRFLPEEVVNEEEEGP
;
A
#
# COMPACT_ATOMS: atom_id res chain seq x y z
N MET A 1 13.67 -15.27 -1.84
CA MET A 1 12.35 -14.71 -1.48
C MET A 1 11.29 -15.28 -2.41
N PRO A 2 10.11 -15.72 -1.93
CA PRO A 2 9.05 -16.12 -2.82
C PRO A 2 8.45 -14.87 -3.46
N VAL A 3 8.33 -14.90 -4.78
CA VAL A 3 7.79 -13.86 -5.67
C VAL A 3 6.35 -13.45 -5.31
N ASP A 4 5.67 -14.27 -4.50
CA ASP A 4 4.28 -14.11 -4.10
C ASP A 4 4.04 -12.93 -3.15
N GLN A 5 5.02 -12.52 -2.36
CA GLN A 5 4.86 -11.38 -1.43
C GLN A 5 4.94 -10.01 -2.13
N LEU A 6 5.80 -9.90 -3.16
CA LEU A 6 5.78 -8.75 -4.07
C LEU A 6 4.48 -8.70 -4.88
N ARG A 7 3.85 -9.85 -5.13
CA ARG A 7 2.53 -9.94 -5.79
C ARG A 7 1.39 -9.49 -4.89
N ASP A 8 1.50 -9.60 -3.56
CA ASP A 8 0.47 -9.10 -2.64
C ASP A 8 0.60 -7.59 -2.41
N LEU A 9 1.82 -7.05 -2.36
CA LEU A 9 2.10 -5.61 -2.53
C LEU A 9 1.55 -5.10 -3.87
N CYS A 10 1.79 -5.92 -4.88
CA CYS A 10 1.18 -5.98 -6.20
C CYS A 10 -0.27 -5.55 -6.30
N LYS A 11 -1.06 -6.41 -5.65
CA LYS A 11 -2.51 -6.32 -5.54
C LYS A 11 -2.88 -5.07 -4.75
N MET A 12 -2.27 -4.81 -3.60
CA MET A 12 -2.69 -3.67 -2.77
C MET A 12 -2.49 -2.31 -3.47
N GLU A 13 -1.44 -2.18 -4.29
CA GLU A 13 -1.18 -1.00 -5.12
C GLU A 13 -2.09 -0.95 -6.38
N ALA A 14 -2.27 -2.08 -7.07
CA ALA A 14 -3.21 -2.18 -8.20
C ALA A 14 -4.67 -1.93 -7.77
N GLU A 15 -5.02 -2.21 -6.51
CA GLU A 15 -6.33 -2.00 -5.92
C GLU A 15 -6.62 -0.53 -5.57
N LEU A 16 -5.57 0.26 -5.31
CA LEU A 16 -5.65 1.72 -5.12
C LEU A 16 -5.73 2.48 -6.46
N GLN A 17 -5.21 1.90 -7.55
CA GLN A 17 -5.14 2.52 -8.86
C GLN A 17 -6.33 2.19 -9.80
N ALA A 18 -7.24 1.31 -9.39
CA ALA A 18 -8.34 0.87 -10.23
C ALA A 18 -9.42 1.96 -10.38
N PRO A 19 -9.75 2.44 -11.59
CA PRO A 19 -10.85 3.37 -11.78
C PRO A 19 -12.20 2.64 -11.55
N ALA A 20 -13.10 3.26 -10.80
CA ALA A 20 -14.50 2.85 -10.76
C ALA A 20 -15.05 2.88 -12.20
N GLN A 21 -15.42 1.71 -12.74
CA GLN A 21 -15.96 1.65 -14.10
C GLN A 21 -17.32 2.36 -14.15
N PRO A 22 -17.53 3.30 -15.09
CA PRO A 22 -18.85 3.83 -15.36
C PRO A 22 -19.67 2.77 -16.10
N GLN A 23 -20.83 2.41 -15.56
CA GLN A 23 -21.80 1.59 -16.28
C GLN A 23 -22.42 2.41 -17.43
N THR A 24 -22.00 2.16 -18.66
CA THR A 24 -22.68 2.65 -19.86
C THR A 24 -23.76 1.65 -20.30
N LEU A 25 -25.01 2.05 -20.07
CA LEU A 25 -26.21 1.48 -20.68
C LEU A 25 -26.17 1.76 -22.20
N ALA A 26 -26.10 0.72 -23.03
CA ALA A 26 -26.34 0.84 -24.46
C ALA A 26 -27.16 -0.36 -24.97
N GLU A 27 -28.35 0.01 -25.44
CA GLU A 27 -29.29 -0.61 -26.38
C GLU A 27 -28.98 -1.97 -27.00
N ALA A 28 -30.02 -2.82 -27.01
CA ALA A 28 -30.27 -3.77 -28.09
C ALA A 28 -31.78 -3.90 -28.33
N LEU A 29 -32.28 -3.30 -29.41
CA LEU A 29 -33.41 -3.85 -30.17
C LEU A 29 -32.87 -4.93 -31.11
N PRO A 30 -33.63 -5.99 -31.40
CA PRO A 30 -34.19 -6.07 -32.76
C PRO A 30 -35.58 -6.77 -32.90
N PHE A 31 -36.40 -6.17 -33.76
CA PHE A 31 -37.12 -6.74 -34.92
C PHE A 31 -38.23 -7.83 -34.78
N GLY A 32 -39.47 -7.44 -35.19
CA GLY A 32 -40.54 -8.13 -35.97
C GLY A 32 -40.97 -9.58 -35.66
N SER A 33 -42.23 -10.04 -35.80
CA SER A 33 -43.50 -9.51 -36.33
C SER A 33 -44.66 -10.48 -35.95
N GLU A 34 -45.88 -9.94 -35.90
CA GLU A 34 -47.20 -10.53 -36.23
C GLU A 34 -48.05 -11.41 -35.28
N GLU A 35 -49.34 -11.02 -35.30
CA GLU A 35 -50.63 -11.71 -35.06
C GLU A 35 -51.42 -11.59 -33.73
N GLU A 36 -52.71 -11.26 -33.94
CA GLU A 36 -53.80 -10.91 -33.01
C GLU A 36 -54.32 -12.08 -32.16
N ALA A 37 -54.83 -11.78 -30.95
CA ALA A 37 -56.27 -11.82 -30.64
C ALA A 37 -56.58 -11.70 -29.12
N GLU A 38 -57.50 -10.78 -28.83
CA GLU A 38 -58.49 -10.70 -27.73
C GLU A 38 -58.11 -10.73 -26.22
N THR A 39 -58.69 -9.76 -25.51
CA THR A 39 -58.75 -9.56 -24.04
C THR A 39 -60.00 -10.29 -23.47
N PRO A 40 -60.33 -10.34 -22.14
CA PRO A 40 -59.86 -9.50 -21.03
C PRO A 40 -59.69 -10.18 -19.63
N SER A 41 -59.07 -9.47 -18.68
CA SER A 41 -59.56 -9.21 -17.30
C SER A 41 -58.41 -8.95 -16.29
N THR A 42 -58.48 -7.81 -15.61
CA THR A 42 -57.71 -7.38 -14.41
C THR A 42 -58.10 -8.21 -13.16
N PRO A 43 -57.30 -8.31 -12.05
CA PRO A 43 -56.88 -7.14 -11.25
C PRO A 43 -55.56 -7.19 -10.41
N SER A 44 -55.17 -5.97 -10.00
CA SER A 44 -54.51 -5.57 -8.74
C SER A 44 -52.97 -5.41 -8.65
N PRO A 45 -52.47 -4.34 -7.97
CA PRO A 45 -51.06 -3.99 -7.92
C PRO A 45 -50.38 -4.72 -6.75
N SER A 46 -49.41 -5.57 -7.06
CA SER A 46 -48.55 -6.19 -6.04
C SER A 46 -47.24 -5.41 -5.94
N SER A 47 -47.10 -4.74 -4.80
CA SER A 47 -45.87 -4.31 -4.13
C SER A 47 -44.57 -4.78 -4.80
N SER A 48 -43.86 -3.82 -5.41
CA SER A 48 -42.46 -3.98 -5.79
C SER A 48 -41.65 -4.23 -4.50
N SER A 49 -41.33 -5.50 -4.26
CA SER A 49 -40.36 -5.89 -3.26
C SER A 49 -39.03 -6.01 -3.99
N VAL A 50 -38.16 -5.02 -3.79
CA VAL A 50 -36.76 -5.11 -4.23
C VAL A 50 -36.16 -6.36 -3.57
N PRO A 51 -35.58 -7.30 -4.33
CA PRO A 51 -34.96 -8.47 -3.71
C PRO A 51 -33.77 -8.02 -2.86
N PRO A 52 -33.51 -8.68 -1.71
CA PRO A 52 -32.31 -8.41 -0.92
C PRO A 52 -31.07 -8.72 -1.77
N PRO A 53 -29.97 -7.95 -1.62
CA PRO A 53 -28.76 -8.17 -2.40
C PRO A 53 -28.26 -9.60 -2.21
N SER A 54 -27.82 -10.21 -3.32
CA SER A 54 -27.19 -11.52 -3.27
C SER A 54 -25.93 -11.46 -2.41
N SER A 55 -25.52 -12.58 -1.79
CA SER A 55 -24.33 -12.62 -0.92
C SER A 55 -23.07 -12.10 -1.61
N VAL A 56 -23.00 -12.21 -2.94
CA VAL A 56 -21.88 -11.73 -3.77
C VAL A 56 -21.88 -10.21 -3.91
N GLU A 57 -23.04 -9.56 -3.97
CA GLU A 57 -23.16 -8.08 -4.06
C GLU A 57 -22.92 -7.41 -2.70
N ALA A 58 -23.36 -8.06 -1.62
CA ALA A 58 -23.08 -7.62 -0.25
C ALA A 58 -21.56 -7.73 0.08
N GLU A 59 -20.89 -8.78 -0.38
CA GLU A 59 -19.44 -8.90 -0.24
C GLU A 59 -18.69 -7.86 -1.10
N ALA A 60 -19.07 -7.66 -2.36
CA ALA A 60 -18.44 -6.65 -3.23
C ALA A 60 -18.54 -5.24 -2.62
N SER A 61 -19.71 -4.85 -2.12
CA SER A 61 -19.92 -3.55 -1.47
C SER A 61 -19.11 -3.38 -0.17
N LEU A 62 -18.94 -4.43 0.64
CA LEU A 62 -18.06 -4.40 1.82
C LEU A 62 -16.58 -4.28 1.46
N TRP A 63 -16.14 -4.94 0.39
CA TRP A 63 -14.78 -4.81 -0.13
C TRP A 63 -14.49 -3.38 -0.61
N ASP A 64 -15.46 -2.75 -1.27
CA ASP A 64 -15.35 -1.37 -1.73
C ASP A 64 -15.30 -0.39 -0.55
N ILE A 65 -16.14 -0.57 0.47
CA ILE A 65 -16.11 0.22 1.71
C ILE A 65 -14.75 0.11 2.39
N ARG A 66 -14.21 -1.11 2.52
CA ARG A 66 -12.90 -1.32 3.16
C ARG A 66 -11.76 -0.66 2.39
N ARG A 67 -11.81 -0.65 1.05
CA ARG A 67 -10.81 0.05 0.22
C ARG A 67 -10.85 1.55 0.44
N VAL A 68 -12.04 2.14 0.43
CA VAL A 68 -12.23 3.58 0.68
C VAL A 68 -11.71 3.94 2.06
N MET A 69 -12.09 3.18 3.10
CA MET A 69 -11.59 3.40 4.47
C MET A 69 -10.06 3.31 4.56
N MET A 70 -9.44 2.37 3.84
CA MET A 70 -7.99 2.24 3.81
C MET A 70 -7.34 3.43 3.12
N ALA A 71 -7.87 3.87 1.98
CA ALA A 71 -7.38 5.02 1.24
C ALA A 71 -7.50 6.32 2.08
N ASP A 72 -8.64 6.52 2.74
CA ASP A 72 -8.88 7.66 3.61
C ASP A 72 -7.93 7.66 4.82
N LEU A 73 -7.74 6.50 5.46
CA LEU A 73 -6.82 6.38 6.58
C LEU A 73 -5.37 6.61 6.14
N VAL A 74 -4.93 6.04 5.02
CA VAL A 74 -3.57 6.30 4.47
C VAL A 74 -3.39 7.77 4.13
N GLY A 75 -4.37 8.40 3.47
CA GLY A 75 -4.36 9.83 3.17
C GLY A 75 -4.25 10.68 4.43
N TYR A 76 -5.05 10.37 5.46
CA TYR A 76 -5.00 11.03 6.75
C TYR A 76 -3.63 10.88 7.44
N LEU A 77 -3.05 9.68 7.44
CA LEU A 77 -1.72 9.42 8.00
C LEU A 77 -0.63 10.23 7.27
N LEU A 78 -0.70 10.32 5.94
CA LEU A 78 0.23 11.13 5.14
C LEU A 78 0.12 12.63 5.45
N LEU A 79 -1.11 13.13 5.66
CA LEU A 79 -1.33 14.52 6.09
C LEU A 79 -0.69 14.78 7.45
N LYS A 80 -0.90 13.89 8.42
CA LYS A 80 -0.30 13.98 9.76
C LYS A 80 1.24 13.92 9.72
N TYR A 81 1.81 13.06 8.87
CA TYR A 81 3.26 13.00 8.66
C TYR A 81 3.83 14.33 8.19
N ARG A 82 3.21 14.96 7.19
CA ARG A 82 3.64 16.27 6.67
C ARG A 82 3.51 17.38 7.70
N ALA A 83 2.41 17.37 8.45
CA ALA A 83 2.20 18.32 9.54
C ALA A 83 3.14 18.07 10.74
N LYS A 84 3.84 16.92 10.77
CA LYS A 84 4.66 16.46 11.90
C LYS A 84 3.87 16.40 13.21
N GLU A 85 2.60 16.03 13.11
CA GLU A 85 1.69 15.94 14.24
C GLU A 85 1.61 14.50 14.78
N PRO A 86 1.41 14.33 16.09
CA PRO A 86 1.03 13.04 16.65
C PRO A 86 -0.38 12.64 16.17
N ILE A 87 -0.64 11.33 16.23
CA ILE A 87 -1.85 10.71 15.71
C ILE A 87 -2.48 9.90 16.84
N THR A 88 -3.73 10.16 17.19
CA THR A 88 -4.43 9.38 18.22
C THR A 88 -5.35 8.34 17.58
N LYS A 89 -5.60 7.24 18.29
CA LYS A 89 -6.58 6.23 17.87
C LYS A 89 -7.98 6.82 17.69
N ALA A 90 -8.37 7.75 18.55
CA ALA A 90 -9.68 8.42 18.48
C ALA A 90 -9.84 9.22 17.18
N GLU A 91 -8.80 9.97 16.76
CA GLU A 91 -8.84 10.68 15.49
C GLU A 91 -8.93 9.72 14.30
N MET A 92 -8.16 8.63 14.30
CA MET A 92 -8.20 7.62 13.23
C MET A 92 -9.57 6.94 13.10
N LEU A 93 -10.24 6.67 14.22
CA LEU A 93 -11.62 6.16 14.24
C LEU A 93 -12.64 7.19 13.72
N GLY A 94 -12.33 8.49 13.80
CA GLY A 94 -13.14 9.57 13.25
C GLY A 94 -13.05 9.71 11.74
N VAL A 95 -11.99 9.21 11.11
CA VAL A 95 -11.83 9.15 9.64
C VAL A 95 -12.72 8.06 9.05
N VAL A 96 -12.99 7.01 9.81
CA VAL A 96 -13.73 5.84 9.38
C VAL A 96 -15.24 6.01 9.63
N PRO A 97 -16.12 5.57 8.69
CA PRO A 97 -17.57 5.60 8.90
C PRO A 97 -17.99 4.88 10.18
N ARG A 98 -18.93 5.46 10.93
CA ARG A 98 -19.35 4.95 12.25
C ARG A 98 -19.92 3.53 12.20
N ASP A 99 -20.55 3.20 11.09
CA ASP A 99 -21.18 1.91 10.78
C ASP A 99 -20.18 0.81 10.38
N ALA A 100 -18.91 1.15 10.17
CA ALA A 100 -17.84 0.21 9.79
C ALA A 100 -16.67 0.18 10.79
N GLN A 101 -16.86 0.68 12.02
CA GLN A 101 -15.80 0.72 13.03
C GLN A 101 -15.32 -0.66 13.51
N ASP A 102 -16.16 -1.68 13.38
CA ASP A 102 -15.81 -3.08 13.64
C ASP A 102 -14.69 -3.58 12.72
N GLN A 103 -14.58 -3.02 11.51
CA GLN A 103 -13.55 -3.34 10.53
C GLN A 103 -12.24 -2.56 10.74
N PHE A 104 -12.25 -1.57 11.65
CA PHE A 104 -11.10 -0.70 11.88
C PHE A 104 -9.80 -1.45 12.16
N PRO A 105 -9.74 -2.52 12.98
CA PRO A 105 -8.49 -3.23 13.24
C PRO A 105 -7.83 -3.80 11.97
N ASP A 106 -8.60 -4.44 11.07
CA ASP A 106 -8.07 -4.97 9.79
C ASP A 106 -7.65 -3.83 8.86
N VAL A 107 -8.47 -2.77 8.75
CA VAL A 107 -8.16 -1.59 7.94
C VAL A 107 -6.90 -0.90 8.41
N PHE A 108 -6.80 -0.62 9.70
CA PHE A 108 -5.63 -0.02 10.31
C PHE A 108 -4.37 -0.87 10.04
N CYS A 109 -4.50 -2.19 10.09
CA CYS A 109 -3.38 -3.07 9.81
C CYS A 109 -2.90 -3.04 8.37
N ARG A 110 -3.82 -3.00 7.44
CA ARG A 110 -3.48 -2.85 6.02
C ARG A 110 -2.93 -1.46 5.72
N ALA A 111 -3.50 -0.42 6.32
CA ALA A 111 -3.02 0.95 6.17
C ALA A 111 -1.61 1.14 6.75
N SER A 112 -1.34 0.62 7.96
CA SER A 112 0.01 0.66 8.55
C SER A 112 1.03 -0.14 7.74
N ALA A 113 0.65 -1.30 7.19
CA ALA A 113 1.49 -2.03 6.25
C ALA A 113 1.73 -1.25 4.94
N CYS A 114 0.71 -0.56 4.42
CA CYS A 114 0.84 0.31 3.26
C CYS A 114 1.81 1.49 3.52
N MET A 115 1.66 2.17 4.65
CA MET A 115 2.58 3.22 5.11
C MET A 115 4.03 2.71 5.16
N LEU A 116 4.23 1.51 5.69
CA LEU A 116 5.55 0.90 5.80
C LEU A 116 6.13 0.55 4.42
N LEU A 117 5.35 -0.08 3.54
CA LEU A 117 5.86 -0.72 2.33
C LEU A 117 5.89 0.21 1.11
N ALA A 118 4.86 1.02 0.91
CA ALA A 118 4.79 1.98 -0.20
C ALA A 118 5.53 3.28 0.14
N PHE A 119 5.35 3.79 1.36
CA PHE A 119 5.88 5.09 1.76
C PHE A 119 7.15 5.00 2.61
N GLY A 120 7.51 3.82 3.14
CA GLY A 120 8.70 3.67 3.98
C GLY A 120 8.55 4.31 5.36
N LEU A 121 7.32 4.46 5.86
CA LEU A 121 6.98 5.09 7.13
C LEU A 121 6.42 4.04 8.12
N ASP A 122 7.08 3.92 9.27
CA ASP A 122 6.68 3.03 10.36
C ASP A 122 5.76 3.81 11.32
N LEU A 123 4.50 3.38 11.45
CA LEU A 123 3.56 3.95 12.40
C LEU A 123 3.82 3.34 13.77
N LYS A 124 4.46 4.07 14.68
CA LYS A 124 4.85 3.56 16.00
C LYS A 124 3.99 4.16 17.10
N GLU A 125 3.51 3.32 18.00
CA GLU A 125 2.90 3.79 19.24
C GLU A 125 3.98 4.41 20.13
N VAL A 126 3.77 5.67 20.51
CA VAL A 126 4.68 6.44 21.37
C VAL A 126 4.13 6.58 22.78
N ASP A 127 2.81 6.50 22.95
CA ASP A 127 2.12 6.49 24.23
C ASP A 127 0.99 5.44 24.22
N PRO A 128 1.18 4.29 24.88
CA PRO A 128 0.15 3.26 24.98
C PRO A 128 -1.06 3.66 25.82
N GLY A 129 -0.92 4.59 26.77
CA GLY A 129 -2.01 5.01 27.66
C GLY A 129 -3.05 5.85 26.91
N GLU A 130 -2.55 6.80 26.10
CA GLU A 130 -3.37 7.69 25.28
C GLU A 130 -3.59 7.15 23.85
N HIS A 131 -3.07 5.97 23.53
CA HIS A 131 -3.03 5.39 22.18
C HIS A 131 -2.59 6.40 21.12
N THR A 132 -1.43 7.02 21.37
CA THR A 132 -0.82 8.00 20.49
C THR A 132 0.30 7.37 19.68
N TYR A 133 0.32 7.71 18.39
CA TYR A 133 1.22 7.17 17.39
C TYR A 133 1.99 8.30 16.69
N ALA A 134 3.16 7.95 16.16
CA ALA A 134 3.99 8.80 15.32
C ALA A 134 4.45 8.03 14.08
N LEU A 135 4.56 8.73 12.95
CA LEU A 135 5.10 8.17 11.71
C LEU A 135 6.60 8.46 11.64
N VAL A 136 7.40 7.40 11.51
CA VAL A 136 8.86 7.47 11.55
C VAL A 136 9.45 6.86 10.28
N PRO A 137 10.38 7.55 9.58
CA PRO A 137 11.09 6.96 8.46
C PRO A 137 11.79 5.65 8.84
N THR A 138 11.66 4.66 7.95
CA THR A 138 12.22 3.32 8.16
C THR A 138 13.71 3.29 7.86
N LEU A 139 14.41 2.27 8.39
CA LEU A 139 15.86 2.08 8.28
C LEU A 139 16.73 3.23 8.81
N GLY A 140 16.13 4.27 9.40
CA GLY A 140 16.84 5.49 9.83
C GLY A 140 17.19 6.41 8.66
N LEU A 141 16.48 6.28 7.53
CA LEU A 141 16.65 7.17 6.39
C LEU A 141 16.25 8.60 6.78
N THR A 142 17.06 9.58 6.36
CA THR A 142 16.84 10.99 6.71
C THR A 142 16.15 11.78 5.59
N TRP A 143 16.21 11.29 4.36
CA TRP A 143 15.54 11.87 3.21
C TRP A 143 14.22 11.15 2.95
N ASP A 144 13.14 11.89 2.72
CA ASP A 144 11.82 11.35 2.37
C ASP A 144 11.36 11.71 0.95
N GLY A 145 12.07 12.63 0.27
CA GLY A 145 11.75 13.05 -1.09
C GLY A 145 10.47 13.89 -1.21
N VAL A 146 9.96 14.39 -0.09
CA VAL A 146 8.85 15.35 -0.01
C VAL A 146 9.43 16.74 -0.24
N LEU A 147 8.91 17.46 -1.23
CA LEU A 147 9.30 18.84 -1.51
C LEU A 147 8.35 19.75 -0.72
N SER A 148 8.90 20.68 0.06
CA SER A 148 8.09 21.53 0.95
C SER A 148 7.05 22.39 0.23
N ASP A 149 7.26 22.68 -1.06
CA ASP A 149 6.38 23.54 -1.87
C ASP A 149 5.40 22.74 -2.75
N ASP A 150 5.46 21.41 -2.76
CA ASP A 150 4.57 20.56 -3.56
C ASP A 150 3.62 19.75 -2.67
N GLU A 151 2.38 20.23 -2.58
CA GLU A 151 1.30 19.60 -1.81
C GLU A 151 0.97 18.17 -2.26
N LEU A 152 1.35 17.76 -3.47
CA LEU A 152 1.14 16.41 -3.98
C LEU A 152 2.36 15.51 -3.79
N SER A 153 3.49 16.03 -3.29
CA SER A 153 4.71 15.24 -3.15
C SER A 153 4.63 14.18 -2.04
N LEU A 154 4.53 12.92 -2.44
CA LEU A 154 4.44 11.80 -1.50
C LEU A 154 5.84 11.28 -1.12
N PRO A 155 6.03 10.72 0.10
CA PRO A 155 7.28 10.11 0.50
C PRO A 155 7.70 9.00 -0.46
N LYS A 156 8.93 9.08 -0.96
CA LYS A 156 9.49 8.11 -1.93
C LYS A 156 10.38 7.06 -1.28
N THR A 157 10.47 7.08 0.05
CA THR A 157 11.33 6.22 0.87
C THR A 157 10.99 4.74 0.76
N GLY A 158 9.72 4.36 0.62
CA GLY A 158 9.35 2.94 0.50
C GLY A 158 9.96 2.29 -0.73
N LEU A 159 9.85 2.94 -1.90
CA LEU A 159 10.49 2.47 -3.13
C LEU A 159 12.02 2.41 -3.00
N LEU A 160 12.64 3.40 -2.35
CA LEU A 160 14.08 3.39 -2.09
C LEU A 160 14.49 2.17 -1.25
N VAL A 161 13.75 1.88 -0.17
CA VAL A 161 13.98 0.70 0.68
C VAL A 161 13.92 -0.58 -0.16
N VAL A 162 12.92 -0.72 -1.04
CA VAL A 162 12.81 -1.88 -1.93
C VAL A 162 14.03 -2.03 -2.82
N VAL A 163 14.51 -0.94 -3.45
CA VAL A 163 15.70 -0.99 -4.30
C VAL A 163 16.95 -1.39 -3.50
N LEU A 164 17.16 -0.80 -2.32
CA LEU A 164 18.28 -1.15 -1.44
C LEU A 164 18.23 -2.62 -1.00
N VAL A 165 17.05 -3.14 -0.70
CA VAL A 165 16.80 -4.56 -0.39
C VAL A 165 17.17 -5.46 -1.57
N VAL A 166 16.73 -5.13 -2.80
CA VAL A 166 17.04 -5.94 -3.98
C VAL A 166 18.55 -5.99 -4.23
N ILE A 167 19.25 -4.86 -4.14
CA ILE A 167 20.72 -4.82 -4.27
C ILE A 167 21.40 -5.67 -3.20
N PHE A 168 20.95 -5.58 -1.95
CA PHE A 168 21.46 -6.41 -0.85
C PHE A 168 21.27 -7.92 -1.13
N LEU A 169 20.08 -8.31 -1.60
CA LEU A 169 19.78 -9.71 -1.92
C LEU A 169 20.58 -10.26 -3.11
N GLN A 170 21.07 -9.40 -4.00
CA GLN A 170 21.90 -9.77 -5.15
C GLN A 170 23.41 -9.76 -4.85
N GLY A 171 23.82 -9.45 -3.61
CA GLY A 171 25.23 -9.48 -3.22
C GLY A 171 25.96 -8.15 -3.42
N ASP A 172 25.32 -7.04 -3.04
CA ASP A 172 25.84 -5.66 -3.02
C ASP A 172 25.92 -4.93 -4.37
N CYS A 173 25.68 -5.62 -5.48
CA CYS A 173 25.39 -5.02 -6.77
C CYS A 173 24.22 -5.74 -7.44
N SER A 174 23.45 -5.02 -8.26
CA SER A 174 22.35 -5.59 -9.02
C SER A 174 22.31 -4.97 -10.42
N LEU A 175 22.16 -5.81 -11.43
CA LEU A 175 21.92 -5.35 -12.80
C LEU A 175 20.63 -4.52 -12.88
N GLU A 176 20.60 -3.52 -13.75
CA GLU A 176 19.44 -2.65 -13.99
C GLU A 176 18.18 -3.48 -14.32
N GLU A 177 18.31 -4.54 -15.11
CA GLU A 177 17.19 -5.39 -15.52
C GLU A 177 16.58 -6.17 -14.35
N GLU A 178 17.38 -6.52 -13.35
CA GLU A 178 16.94 -7.20 -12.13
C GLU A 178 16.14 -6.24 -11.24
N ILE A 179 16.61 -5.00 -11.10
CA ILE A 179 15.88 -3.93 -10.40
C ILE A 179 14.53 -3.69 -11.08
N TRP A 180 14.51 -3.49 -12.40
CA TRP A 180 13.26 -3.27 -13.13
C TRP A 180 12.31 -4.47 -13.05
N ARG A 181 12.82 -5.70 -13.00
CA ARG A 181 11.97 -6.89 -12.82
C ARG A 181 11.32 -6.91 -11.43
N ALA A 182 12.05 -6.49 -10.40
CA ALA A 182 11.51 -6.38 -9.05
C ALA A 182 10.48 -5.23 -8.95
N LEU A 183 10.79 -4.06 -9.55
CA LEU A 183 9.91 -2.89 -9.55
C LEU A 183 8.65 -3.09 -10.41
N GLY A 184 8.75 -3.78 -11.54
CA GLY A 184 7.57 -4.19 -12.33
C GLY A 184 6.67 -5.16 -11.55
N ARG A 185 7.27 -5.91 -10.62
CA ARG A 185 6.67 -6.59 -9.46
C ARG A 185 5.62 -5.75 -8.74
N MET A 186 5.84 -4.44 -8.65
CA MET A 186 5.05 -3.43 -7.93
C MET A 186 4.33 -2.46 -8.88
N GLY A 187 4.22 -2.80 -10.17
CA GLY A 187 3.58 -1.90 -11.14
C GLY A 187 4.42 -0.65 -11.48
N VAL A 188 5.65 -0.55 -10.97
CA VAL A 188 6.59 0.54 -11.26
C VAL A 188 7.42 0.19 -12.49
N CYS A 189 7.19 0.89 -13.59
CA CYS A 189 7.79 0.61 -14.89
C CYS A 189 8.61 1.79 -15.41
N ALA A 190 9.76 1.51 -16.04
CA ALA A 190 10.56 2.52 -16.70
C ALA A 190 9.77 3.24 -17.81
N GLY A 191 9.89 4.57 -17.90
CA GLY A 191 9.27 5.37 -18.95
C GLY A 191 7.75 5.59 -18.80
N LYS A 192 7.16 5.15 -17.69
CA LYS A 192 5.77 5.49 -17.31
C LYS A 192 5.79 6.30 -16.03
N VAL A 193 5.04 7.40 -16.00
CA VAL A 193 4.87 8.19 -14.78
C VAL A 193 4.00 7.40 -13.81
N HIS A 194 4.56 7.10 -12.64
CA HIS A 194 3.86 6.48 -11.52
C HIS A 194 3.16 7.55 -10.67
N TYR A 195 1.94 7.28 -10.21
CA TYR A 195 1.15 8.25 -9.44
C TYR A 195 1.87 8.68 -8.15
N ILE A 196 2.50 7.75 -7.44
CA ILE A 196 3.20 8.02 -6.18
C ILE A 196 4.65 8.46 -6.41
N TYR A 197 5.35 7.82 -7.36
CA TYR A 197 6.81 7.92 -7.47
C TYR A 197 7.28 8.83 -8.61
N GLY A 198 6.38 9.38 -9.41
CA GLY A 198 6.72 10.18 -10.59
C GLY A 198 7.38 9.32 -11.67
N GLU A 199 8.36 9.87 -12.38
CA GLU A 199 9.11 9.12 -13.41
C GLU A 199 10.20 8.25 -12.72
N PRO A 200 10.05 6.91 -12.70
CA PRO A 200 10.90 6.06 -11.87
C PRO A 200 12.35 6.01 -12.34
N ARG A 201 12.61 6.14 -13.65
CA ARG A 201 13.99 6.04 -14.19
C ARG A 201 14.85 7.21 -13.72
N ALA A 202 14.33 8.42 -13.78
CA ALA A 202 14.97 9.64 -13.27
C ALA A 202 15.14 9.57 -11.75
N LEU A 203 14.15 9.03 -11.04
CA LEU A 203 14.25 8.83 -9.59
C LEU A 203 15.45 7.93 -9.23
N LEU A 204 15.60 6.78 -9.89
CA LEU A 204 16.69 5.84 -9.63
C LEU A 204 18.05 6.35 -10.11
N THR A 205 18.14 6.86 -11.34
CA THR A 205 19.42 7.15 -12.00
C THR A 205 19.92 8.57 -11.81
N GLN A 206 19.05 9.50 -11.37
CA GLN A 206 19.42 10.90 -11.17
C GLN A 206 19.23 11.30 -9.71
N VAL A 207 17.99 11.24 -9.20
CA VAL A 207 17.67 11.76 -7.85
C VAL A 207 18.43 10.98 -6.78
N TRP A 208 18.29 9.65 -6.73
CA TRP A 208 18.95 8.86 -5.69
C TRP A 208 20.45 8.71 -5.88
N VAL A 209 20.96 8.95 -7.09
CA VAL A 209 22.40 9.07 -7.34
C VAL A 209 22.93 10.40 -6.79
N GLN A 210 22.24 11.50 -7.04
CA GLN A 210 22.59 12.84 -6.51
C GLN A 210 22.48 12.88 -4.99
N GLU A 211 21.46 12.26 -4.41
CA GLU A 211 21.29 12.14 -2.96
C GLU A 211 22.29 11.16 -2.32
N GLY A 212 23.06 10.43 -3.12
CA GLY A 212 24.11 9.52 -2.67
C GLY A 212 23.61 8.19 -2.08
N TYR A 213 22.33 7.85 -2.30
CA TYR A 213 21.77 6.55 -1.89
C TYR A 213 22.13 5.42 -2.84
N LEU A 214 22.25 5.73 -4.13
CA LEU A 214 22.60 4.76 -5.16
C LEU A 214 23.84 5.20 -5.92
N GLU A 215 24.62 4.22 -6.38
CA GLU A 215 25.57 4.39 -7.46
C GLU A 215 25.02 3.69 -8.69
N TYR A 216 25.10 4.35 -9.84
CA TYR A 216 24.68 3.81 -11.13
C TYR A 216 25.87 3.86 -12.09
N ARG A 217 26.33 2.69 -12.55
CA ARG A 217 27.52 2.60 -13.40
C ARG A 217 27.39 1.53 -14.47
N GLN A 218 28.16 1.69 -15.53
CA GLN A 218 28.27 0.69 -16.58
C GLN A 218 29.08 -0.51 -16.07
N VAL A 219 28.62 -1.72 -16.38
CA VAL A 219 29.35 -2.96 -16.10
C VAL A 219 30.62 -3.00 -16.95
N PRO A 220 31.81 -3.17 -16.35
CA PRO A 220 33.06 -3.23 -17.10
C PRO A 220 33.02 -4.32 -18.17
N HIS A 221 33.46 -3.99 -19.39
CA HIS A 221 33.60 -4.91 -20.51
C HIS A 221 32.28 -5.57 -20.99
N SER A 222 31.12 -5.01 -20.67
CA SER A 222 29.83 -5.49 -21.19
C SER A 222 29.65 -5.08 -22.66
N ASP A 223 29.40 -6.04 -23.54
CA ASP A 223 28.93 -5.82 -24.92
C ASP A 223 27.70 -6.70 -25.20
N PRO A 224 26.49 -6.13 -25.39
CA PRO A 224 26.18 -4.69 -25.38
C PRO A 224 26.35 -4.07 -23.99
N ALA A 225 26.41 -2.73 -23.93
CA ALA A 225 26.53 -1.97 -22.70
C ALA A 225 25.41 -2.31 -21.70
N ARG A 226 25.78 -2.74 -20.49
CA ARG A 226 24.88 -3.02 -19.37
C ARG A 226 25.20 -2.13 -18.19
N TYR A 227 24.21 -1.89 -17.35
CA TYR A 227 24.34 -1.05 -16.16
C TYR A 227 23.97 -1.81 -14.90
N GLU A 228 24.58 -1.42 -13.79
CA GLU A 228 24.31 -1.96 -12.46
C GLU A 228 24.12 -0.84 -11.44
N PHE A 229 23.34 -1.16 -10.42
CA PHE A 229 23.12 -0.35 -9.24
C PHE A 229 23.87 -0.93 -8.05
N LEU A 230 24.44 -0.04 -7.25
CA LEU A 230 25.04 -0.35 -5.95
C LEU A 230 24.50 0.63 -4.91
N TRP A 231 24.75 0.33 -3.64
CA TRP A 231 24.53 1.32 -2.58
C TRP A 231 25.54 2.44 -2.70
N GLY A 232 25.06 3.67 -2.58
CA GLY A 232 25.92 4.83 -2.48
C GLY A 232 26.41 5.07 -1.05
N PRO A 233 27.30 6.06 -0.87
CA PRO A 233 27.91 6.37 0.41
C PRO A 233 26.89 6.74 1.49
N ARG A 234 25.79 7.42 1.13
CA ARG A 234 24.74 7.81 2.09
C ARG A 234 23.93 6.61 2.56
N ALA A 235 23.62 5.66 1.67
CA ALA A 235 22.95 4.42 2.07
C ALA A 235 23.79 3.65 3.11
N HIS A 236 25.10 3.55 2.91
CA HIS A 236 26.00 2.94 3.88
C HIS A 236 26.12 3.73 5.20
N ALA A 237 25.95 5.06 5.18
CA ALA A 237 26.00 5.89 6.38
C ALA A 237 24.72 5.81 7.22
N GLU A 238 23.55 5.78 6.57
CA GLU A 238 22.25 5.86 7.26
C GLU A 238 21.71 4.48 7.64
N THR A 239 21.91 3.48 6.78
CA THR A 239 21.42 2.12 6.99
C THR A 239 22.54 1.09 7.01
N SER A 240 22.21 -0.16 7.35
CA SER A 240 23.14 -1.27 7.35
C SER A 240 22.45 -2.55 6.87
N LYS A 241 23.25 -3.52 6.42
CA LYS A 241 22.75 -4.84 6.04
C LYS A 241 21.94 -5.50 7.16
N VAL A 242 22.35 -5.30 8.42
CA VAL A 242 21.63 -5.79 9.60
C VAL A 242 20.25 -5.12 9.72
N LYS A 243 20.18 -3.80 9.60
CA LYS A 243 18.89 -3.07 9.64
C LYS A 243 17.95 -3.53 8.51
N ILE A 244 18.47 -3.80 7.32
CA ILE A 244 17.68 -4.35 6.21
C ILE A 244 17.17 -5.75 6.51
N LEU A 245 18.02 -6.62 7.07
CA LEU A 245 17.60 -7.95 7.45
C LEU A 245 16.51 -7.91 8.53
N GLU A 246 16.66 -7.06 9.54
CA GLU A 246 15.64 -6.82 10.56
C GLU A 246 14.32 -6.30 9.95
N HIS A 247 14.40 -5.39 8.99
CA HIS A 247 13.24 -4.89 8.26
C HIS A 247 12.55 -6.02 7.48
N LEU A 248 13.31 -6.83 6.73
CA LEU A 248 12.78 -8.00 6.01
C LEU A 248 12.12 -9.01 6.95
N LEU A 249 12.73 -9.30 8.09
CA LEU A 249 12.16 -10.19 9.11
C LEU A 249 10.86 -9.62 9.67
N ARG A 250 10.80 -8.30 9.92
CA ARG A 250 9.60 -7.61 10.41
C ARG A 250 8.46 -7.67 9.40
N VAL A 251 8.74 -7.43 8.13
CA VAL A 251 7.74 -7.50 7.05
C VAL A 251 7.25 -8.94 6.86
N ASN A 252 8.15 -9.92 6.96
CA ASN A 252 7.81 -11.35 6.81
C ASN A 252 7.09 -11.94 8.04
N GLY A 253 7.31 -11.38 9.22
CA GLY A 253 6.78 -11.87 10.50
C GLY A 253 5.27 -11.77 10.68
N ARG A 254 4.54 -11.23 9.68
CA ARG A 254 3.09 -10.96 9.65
C ARG A 254 2.64 -10.10 10.84
N VAL A 255 2.18 -8.90 10.49
CA VAL A 255 1.54 -7.88 11.34
C VAL A 255 2.53 -6.81 11.86
N PRO A 256 2.47 -5.55 11.38
CA PRO A 256 3.21 -4.42 11.94
C PRO A 256 3.04 -4.34 13.46
N ARG A 257 4.05 -3.88 14.22
CA ARG A 257 3.93 -3.82 15.71
C ARG A 257 2.68 -3.07 16.18
N SER A 258 2.28 -2.07 15.41
CA SER A 258 1.12 -1.19 15.59
C SER A 258 -0.22 -1.94 15.57
N CYS A 259 -0.26 -3.14 15.02
CA CYS A 259 -1.47 -3.95 14.86
C CYS A 259 -1.79 -4.88 16.03
N ARG A 260 -1.01 -4.83 17.11
CA ARG A 260 -1.31 -5.56 18.33
C ARG A 260 -2.48 -4.88 19.07
N PHE A 261 -3.67 -4.89 18.49
CA PHE A 261 -4.92 -4.40 19.10
C PHE A 261 -5.67 -5.47 19.89
N LEU A 262 -5.17 -6.70 19.93
CA LEU A 262 -5.79 -7.72 20.75
C LEU A 262 -5.34 -7.52 22.20
N PRO A 263 -6.27 -7.50 23.17
CA PRO A 263 -5.89 -7.74 24.55
C PRO A 263 -5.06 -9.01 24.58
N GLU A 264 -3.90 -8.98 25.22
CA GLU A 264 -3.30 -10.22 25.70
C GLU A 264 -4.38 -10.86 26.57
N GLU A 265 -5.03 -11.92 26.07
CA GLU A 265 -5.78 -12.80 26.94
C GLU A 265 -4.76 -13.32 27.94
N VAL A 266 -4.85 -12.75 29.14
CA VAL A 266 -4.09 -13.13 30.31
C VAL A 266 -4.38 -14.61 30.52
N VAL A 267 -3.45 -15.46 30.09
CA VAL A 267 -3.38 -16.83 30.59
C VAL A 267 -2.99 -16.67 32.04
N ASN A 268 -3.99 -16.62 32.92
CA ASN A 268 -3.79 -16.85 34.33
C ASN A 268 -3.32 -18.30 34.47
N GLU A 269 -2.01 -18.51 34.50
CA GLU A 269 -1.47 -19.69 35.16
C GLU A 269 -1.75 -19.50 36.65
N GLU A 270 -2.78 -20.19 37.14
CA GLU A 270 -2.98 -20.40 38.58
C GLU A 270 -1.76 -21.17 39.10
N GLU A 271 -0.79 -20.41 39.63
CA GLU A 271 0.21 -20.91 40.54
C GLU A 271 -0.47 -21.14 41.90
N GLU A 272 -1.07 -22.31 42.08
CA GLU A 272 -1.45 -22.80 43.40
C GLU A 272 -0.41 -23.84 43.87
N GLY A 273 0.55 -23.36 44.66
CA GLY A 273 1.28 -24.15 45.65
C GLY A 273 1.29 -23.38 46.97
N PRO A 274 1.60 -24.00 48.13
CA PRO A 274 2.15 -25.33 48.36
C PRO A 274 1.22 -26.32 49.11
#